data_AF-A0A0V0HPL2-F1
#
_entry.id   AF-A0A0V0HPL2-F1
#
_cell.length_a   1.000
_cell.length_b   1.000
_cell.length_c   1.000
_cell.angle_alpha   90.00
_cell.angle_beta   90.00
_cell.angle_gamma   90.00
#
_symmetry.space_group_name_H-M   'P 1'
#
loop_
_entity.id
_entity.type
_entity.pdbx_description
1 polymer ?
#
loop_
_entity_poly.entity_id
_entity_poly.type
_entity_poly.pdbx_seq_one_letter_code
_entity_poly.pdbx_strand_id
1 'polypeptide(L)'
;MFKVGIFLLFLSGVDGLGVNWGTMATHKLPPKTVVQMLKDNGIGKVKLFDADQSTMSALAGSDLEVMVAIPNDQLSAMNDYDRAKDWVKRNVTRYNFKGGVNIK
;
A
#
# COMPACT_ATOMS: atom_id res chain seq x y z
N MET A 1 -6.28 -55.38 0.73
CA MET A 1 -5.32 -54.28 0.45
C MET A 1 -6.13 -53.00 0.23
N PHE A 2 -6.32 -52.19 1.27
CA PHE A 2 -7.11 -50.95 1.19
C PHE A 2 -6.19 -49.77 0.89
N LYS A 3 -6.43 -49.05 -0.21
CA LYS A 3 -5.78 -47.78 -0.51
C LYS A 3 -6.59 -46.66 0.14
N VAL A 4 -6.02 -46.02 1.15
CA VAL A 4 -6.53 -44.74 1.67
C VAL A 4 -6.06 -43.64 0.71
N GLY A 5 -7.00 -42.99 0.03
CA GLY A 5 -6.72 -41.81 -0.79
C GLY A 5 -6.82 -40.54 0.04
N ILE A 6 -5.74 -39.79 0.16
CA ILE A 6 -5.76 -38.42 0.70
C ILE A 6 -6.39 -37.50 -0.35
N PHE A 7 -7.50 -36.87 0.01
CA PHE A 7 -8.16 -35.84 -0.78
C PHE A 7 -7.63 -34.47 -0.29
N LEU A 8 -6.72 -33.86 -1.05
CA LEU A 8 -6.25 -32.49 -0.77
C LEU A 8 -7.36 -31.51 -1.16
N LEU A 9 -8.05 -30.96 -0.16
CA LEU A 9 -8.95 -29.82 -0.33
C LEU A 9 -8.11 -28.58 -0.68
N PHE A 10 -8.12 -28.18 -1.94
CA PHE A 10 -7.66 -26.85 -2.34
C PHE A 10 -8.69 -25.83 -1.86
N LEU A 11 -8.43 -25.23 -0.70
CA LEU A 11 -9.11 -24.00 -0.30
C LEU A 11 -8.70 -22.92 -1.30
N SER A 12 -9.62 -22.46 -2.15
CA SER A 12 -9.42 -21.26 -2.94
C SER A 12 -9.30 -20.07 -1.98
N GLY A 13 -8.08 -19.73 -1.61
CA GLY A 13 -7.79 -18.51 -0.85
C GLY A 13 -8.19 -17.29 -1.67
N VAL A 14 -8.56 -16.20 -0.99
CA VAL A 14 -8.75 -14.91 -1.65
C VAL A 14 -7.37 -14.39 -2.07
N ASP A 15 -7.12 -14.30 -3.37
CA ASP A 15 -5.95 -13.61 -3.92
C ASP A 15 -6.18 -12.10 -3.86
N GLY A 16 -5.84 -11.48 -2.72
CA GLY A 16 -5.76 -10.03 -2.61
C GLY A 16 -6.49 -9.41 -1.42
N LEU A 17 -6.16 -9.83 -0.20
CA LEU A 17 -6.51 -9.07 1.00
C LEU A 17 -5.64 -7.81 1.10
N GLY A 18 -6.28 -6.68 1.37
CA GLY A 18 -5.60 -5.41 1.64
C GLY A 18 -6.37 -4.59 2.68
N VAL A 19 -5.70 -3.56 3.21
CA VAL A 19 -6.29 -2.68 4.23
C VAL A 19 -6.15 -1.21 3.87
N ASN A 20 -7.04 -0.39 4.44
CA ASN A 20 -6.94 1.06 4.39
C ASN A 20 -6.08 1.54 5.56
N TRP A 21 -5.00 2.28 5.28
CA TRP A 21 -4.21 2.93 6.32
C TRP A 21 -4.61 4.40 6.41
N GLY A 22 -5.54 4.68 7.33
CA GLY A 22 -5.93 6.04 7.69
C GLY A 22 -4.92 6.71 8.63
N THR A 23 -4.60 7.97 8.38
CA THR A 23 -3.65 8.76 9.19
C THR A 23 -4.34 9.77 10.11
N MET A 24 -5.67 9.88 10.08
CA MET A 24 -6.46 10.76 10.96
C MET A 24 -6.71 10.09 12.32
N ALA A 25 -5.72 10.16 13.21
CA ALA A 25 -5.80 9.62 14.56
C ALA A 25 -5.10 10.54 15.56
N THR A 26 -5.63 10.58 16.80
CA THR A 26 -5.02 11.34 17.91
C THR A 26 -3.70 10.72 18.39
N HIS A 27 -3.56 9.40 18.25
CA HIS A 27 -2.36 8.66 18.64
C HIS A 27 -1.93 7.77 17.47
N LYS A 28 -1.03 8.27 16.64
CA LYS A 28 -0.52 7.52 15.48
C LYS A 28 0.63 6.61 15.92
N LEU A 29 0.60 5.36 15.46
CA LEU A 29 1.79 4.51 15.55
C LEU A 29 2.87 5.03 14.59
N PRO A 30 4.17 4.86 14.91
CA PRO A 30 5.24 5.16 13.97
C PRO A 30 5.04 4.37 12.66
N PRO A 31 5.23 4.98 11.47
CA PRO A 31 4.96 4.31 10.20
C PRO A 31 5.68 2.96 10.01
N LYS A 32 6.94 2.85 10.45
CA LYS A 32 7.67 1.58 10.40
C LYS A 32 7.03 0.48 11.26
N THR A 33 6.46 0.85 12.40
CA THR A 33 5.72 -0.08 13.27
C THR A 33 4.45 -0.57 12.57
N VAL A 34 3.73 0.30 11.86
CA VAL A 34 2.56 -0.10 11.07
C VAL A 34 2.97 -1.04 9.94
N VAL A 35 4.01 -0.73 9.17
CA VAL A 35 4.52 -1.61 8.10
C VAL A 35 4.90 -2.99 8.64
N GLN A 36 5.61 -3.05 9.78
CA GLN A 36 5.95 -4.33 10.40
C GLN A 36 4.69 -5.09 10.84
N MET A 37 3.73 -4.42 11.47
CA MET A 37 2.47 -5.01 11.87
C MET A 37 1.66 -5.57 10.67
N LEU A 38 1.64 -4.87 9.53
CA LEU A 38 1.01 -5.38 8.31
C LEU A 38 1.67 -6.69 7.84
N LYS A 39 3.02 -6.72 7.81
CA LYS A 39 3.80 -7.90 7.43
C LYS A 39 3.57 -9.08 8.38
N ASP A 40 3.60 -8.82 9.69
CA ASP A 40 3.40 -9.83 10.73
C ASP A 40 2.01 -10.48 10.66
N ASN A 41 1.02 -9.76 10.10
CA ASN A 41 -0.35 -10.24 9.90
C ASN A 41 -0.62 -10.75 8.48
N GLY A 42 0.40 -10.92 7.64
CA GLY A 42 0.26 -11.44 6.27
C GLY A 42 -0.51 -10.51 5.32
N ILE A 43 -0.62 -9.22 5.64
CA ILE A 43 -1.27 -8.23 4.77
C ILE A 43 -0.26 -7.75 3.74
N GLY A 44 -0.53 -8.03 2.46
CA GLY A 44 0.36 -7.68 1.35
C GLY A 44 0.02 -6.38 0.62
N LYS A 45 -1.15 -5.77 0.88
CA LYS A 45 -1.65 -4.60 0.14
C LYS A 45 -2.20 -3.52 1.06
N VAL A 46 -1.93 -2.26 0.74
CA VAL A 46 -2.40 -1.11 1.51
C VAL A 46 -2.88 0.02 0.62
N LYS A 47 -3.97 0.68 1.02
CA LYS A 47 -4.45 1.93 0.41
C LYS A 47 -4.17 3.10 1.35
N LEU A 48 -3.53 4.14 0.80
CA LEU A 48 -3.31 5.44 1.43
C LEU A 48 -4.28 6.48 0.83
N PHE A 49 -4.68 7.44 1.65
CA PHE A 49 -5.57 8.55 1.25
C PHE A 49 -4.82 9.85 0.90
N ASP A 50 -3.52 9.84 1.14
CA ASP A 50 -2.57 10.90 0.80
C ASP A 50 -1.22 10.26 0.45
N ALA A 51 -0.23 11.09 0.13
CA ALA A 51 1.14 10.67 -0.14
C ALA A 51 2.12 11.19 0.92
N ASP A 52 1.75 11.09 2.21
CA ASP A 52 2.61 11.53 3.31
C ASP A 52 4.02 10.93 3.20
N GLN A 53 5.04 11.79 3.30
CA GLN A 53 6.43 11.40 3.07
C GLN A 53 6.91 10.38 4.11
N SER A 54 6.47 10.48 5.38
CA SER A 54 6.91 9.56 6.43
C SER A 54 6.35 8.15 6.21
N THR A 55 5.09 8.08 5.78
CA THR A 55 4.40 6.84 5.41
C THR A 55 5.05 6.19 4.19
N MET A 56 5.22 6.95 3.11
CA MET A 56 5.84 6.46 1.88
C MET A 56 7.30 6.01 2.10
N SER A 57 8.06 6.73 2.92
CA SER A 57 9.44 6.35 3.25
C SER A 57 9.53 5.06 4.07
N ALA A 58 8.52 4.77 4.91
CA ALA A 58 8.47 3.52 5.66
C ALA A 58 8.04 2.32 4.80
N LEU A 59 7.25 2.56 3.75
CA LEU A 59 6.83 1.54 2.79
C LEU A 59 7.92 1.19 1.77
N ALA A 60 8.92 2.07 1.57
CA ALA A 60 10.03 1.80 0.67
C ALA A 60 10.79 0.54 1.12
N GLY A 61 10.97 -0.41 0.19
CA GLY A 61 11.65 -1.68 0.44
C GLY A 61 10.85 -2.68 1.28
N SER A 62 9.54 -2.44 1.51
CA SER A 62 8.68 -3.36 2.26
C SER A 62 8.04 -4.46 1.40
N ASP A 63 8.08 -4.32 0.07
CA ASP A 63 7.39 -5.14 -0.95
C ASP A 63 5.85 -5.11 -0.91
N LEU A 64 5.24 -4.41 0.06
CA LEU A 64 3.79 -4.20 0.11
C LEU A 64 3.29 -3.46 -1.14
N GLU A 65 2.21 -3.93 -1.74
CA GLU A 65 1.53 -3.21 -2.83
C GLU A 65 0.79 -1.99 -2.27
N VAL A 66 1.06 -0.81 -2.82
CA VAL A 66 0.53 0.45 -2.30
C VAL A 66 -0.34 1.13 -3.36
N MET A 67 -1.60 1.38 -3.01
CA MET A 67 -2.46 2.30 -3.74
C MET A 67 -2.38 3.68 -3.06
N VAL A 68 -2.03 4.72 -3.81
CA VAL A 68 -1.93 6.10 -3.33
C VAL A 68 -3.07 6.93 -3.93
N ALA A 69 -3.93 7.50 -3.09
CA ALA A 69 -4.99 8.40 -3.55
C ALA A 69 -4.52 9.86 -3.61
N ILE A 70 -5.15 10.63 -4.49
CA ILE A 70 -5.09 12.09 -4.46
C ILE A 70 -6.11 12.57 -3.42
N PRO A 71 -5.72 13.42 -2.45
CA PRO A 71 -6.65 14.00 -1.49
C PRO A 71 -7.79 14.77 -2.17
N ASN A 72 -9.01 14.65 -1.63
CA ASN A 72 -10.22 15.23 -2.24
C ASN A 72 -10.13 16.76 -2.43
N ASP A 73 -9.48 17.46 -1.51
CA ASP A 73 -9.24 18.91 -1.56
C ASP A 73 -8.25 19.33 -2.67
N GLN A 74 -7.48 18.39 -3.23
CA GLN A 74 -6.57 18.63 -4.34
C GLN A 74 -7.16 18.28 -5.71
N LEU A 75 -8.29 17.58 -5.77
CA LEU A 75 -8.85 17.07 -7.04
C LEU A 75 -9.15 18.18 -8.06
N SER A 76 -9.67 19.32 -7.60
CA SER A 76 -9.97 20.46 -8.50
C SER A 76 -8.71 21.01 -9.18
N ALA A 77 -7.56 20.99 -8.49
CA ALA A 77 -6.28 21.45 -9.03
C ALA A 77 -5.68 20.47 -10.05
N MET A 78 -6.13 19.21 -10.08
CA MET A 78 -5.62 18.20 -11.03
C MET A 78 -6.18 18.37 -12.44
N ASN A 79 -7.11 19.31 -12.65
CA ASN A 79 -7.53 19.72 -13.99
C ASN A 79 -6.42 20.48 -14.74
N ASP A 80 -5.44 21.03 -14.02
CA ASP A 80 -4.24 21.61 -14.61
C ASP A 80 -3.18 20.52 -14.83
N TYR A 81 -2.75 20.36 -16.08
CA TYR A 81 -1.82 19.31 -16.47
C TYR A 81 -0.47 19.41 -15.75
N ASP A 82 0.09 20.61 -15.61
CA ASP A 82 1.40 20.81 -14.98
C ASP A 82 1.30 20.53 -13.48
N ARG A 83 0.18 20.91 -12.83
CA ARG A 83 -0.10 20.54 -11.44
C ARG A 83 -0.20 19.03 -11.25
N ALA A 84 -0.95 18.34 -12.11
CA ALA A 84 -1.08 16.89 -12.05
C ALA A 84 0.26 16.18 -12.28
N LYS A 85 1.03 16.63 -13.28
CA LYS A 85 2.37 16.12 -13.60
C LYS A 85 3.33 16.30 -12.42
N ASP A 86 3.34 17.48 -11.80
CA ASP A 86 4.17 17.75 -10.64
C ASP A 86 3.75 16.94 -9.42
N TRP A 87 2.45 16.70 -9.24
CA TRP A 87 1.95 15.81 -8.18
C TRP A 87 2.47 14.39 -8.38
N VAL A 88 2.35 13.83 -9.59
CA VAL A 88 2.87 12.49 -9.92
C VAL A 88 4.38 12.42 -9.68
N LYS A 89 5.13 13.41 -10.16
CA LYS A 89 6.59 13.47 -9.95
C LYS A 89 6.96 13.44 -8.46
N ARG A 90 6.28 14.25 -7.65
CA ARG A 90 6.56 14.44 -6.22
C ARG A 90 5.98 13.38 -5.30
N ASN A 91 4.98 12.61 -5.71
CA ASN A 91 4.29 11.68 -4.82
C ASN A 91 4.36 10.22 -5.28
N VAL A 92 4.61 10.00 -6.57
CA VAL A 92 4.69 8.65 -7.17
C VAL A 92 6.09 8.40 -7.71
N THR A 93 6.53 9.18 -8.71
CA THR A 93 7.78 8.92 -9.44
C THR A 93 9.02 8.96 -8.53
N ARG A 94 9.05 9.85 -7.53
CA ARG A 94 10.19 9.93 -6.59
C ARG A 94 10.46 8.63 -5.82
N TYR A 95 9.46 7.75 -5.71
CA TYR A 95 9.56 6.47 -5.03
C TYR A 95 9.77 5.30 -6.00
N ASN A 96 9.83 5.55 -7.30
CA ASN A 96 10.08 4.55 -8.32
C ASN A 96 11.60 4.36 -8.53
N PHE A 97 12.23 3.64 -7.60
CA PHE A 97 13.63 3.24 -7.66
C PHE A 97 13.81 1.85 -7.05
N LYS A 98 14.97 1.21 -7.23
CA LYS A 98 15.26 -0.11 -6.64
C LYS A 98 15.20 -0.03 -5.11
N GLY A 99 14.28 -0.76 -4.48
CA GLY A 99 14.02 -0.65 -3.04
C GLY A 99 13.11 0.52 -2.65
N GLY A 100 12.42 1.14 -3.62
CA GLY A 100 11.40 2.14 -3.41
C GLY A 100 10.04 1.54 -3.02
N VAL A 101 8.97 2.27 -3.25
CA VAL A 101 7.60 1.83 -2.92
C VAL A 101 7.00 1.06 -4.11
N ASN A 102 6.41 -0.10 -3.85
CA ASN A 102 5.72 -0.91 -4.85
C ASN A 102 4.31 -0.36 -5.09
N ILE A 103 4.21 0.74 -5.85
CA ILE A 103 2.94 1.39 -6.17
C ILE A 103 2.22 0.63 -7.29
N LYS A 104 0.94 0.29 -7.09
CA LYS A 104 0.10 -0.49 -8.02
C LYS A 104 -1.22 0.20 -8.34
#